data_AF-A0A7S4G888-F1
#
_entry.id   AF-A0A7S4G888-F1
#
_cell.length_a   1.000
_cell.length_b   1.000
_cell.length_c   1.000
_cell.angle_alpha   90.00
_cell.angle_beta   90.00
_cell.angle_gamma   90.00
#
_symmetry.space_group_name_H-M   'P 1'
#
loop_
_entity.id
_entity.type
_entity.pdbx_description
1 polymer ?
#
loop_
_entity_poly.entity_id
_entity_poly.type
_entity_poly.pdbx_seq_one_letter_code
_entity_poly.pdbx_strand_id
1 'polypeptide(L)'
;FFFVFCHLMLIYVDGLEVVFPYSYIYPEQYNYMCELKRGLDAKGHLLLEMPSGTGKTITLLSLIVAYKEQHPQKVAKLIYCTRTVPEMEKVLEELRRLMQYRKHTLRTETNILGVGLSS
;
A
#
# COMPACT_ATOMS: atom_id res chain seq x y z
N PHE A 1 -21.42 -9.45 15.68
CA PHE A 1 -20.99 -10.64 14.91
C PHE A 1 -19.71 -10.27 14.16
N PHE A 2 -18.56 -10.29 14.83
CA PHE A 2 -17.26 -10.14 14.17
C PHE A 2 -16.28 -10.98 14.98
N PHE A 3 -16.25 -12.27 14.67
CA PHE A 3 -15.40 -13.24 15.37
C PHE A 3 -14.04 -13.28 14.68
N VAL A 4 -13.05 -12.97 15.50
CA VAL A 4 -11.60 -13.07 15.29
C VAL A 4 -11.23 -14.45 14.74
N PHE A 5 -10.50 -14.47 13.61
CA PHE A 5 -9.62 -15.59 13.24
C PHE A 5 -8.29 -15.03 12.72
N CYS A 6 -7.24 -15.22 13.54
CA CYS A 6 -5.80 -15.19 13.22
C CYS A 6 -5.21 -13.93 12.52
N HIS A 7 -4.55 -13.07 13.30
CA HIS A 7 -3.45 -12.18 12.87
C HIS A 7 -3.65 -11.32 11.61
N LEU A 8 -4.90 -10.95 11.31
CA LEU A 8 -5.26 -10.16 10.14
C LEU A 8 -5.34 -8.68 10.52
N MET A 9 -4.44 -7.82 10.01
CA MET A 9 -4.61 -6.38 10.16
C MET A 9 -5.25 -5.79 8.91
N LEU A 10 -6.57 -5.63 8.99
CA LEU A 10 -7.39 -4.88 8.03
C LEU A 10 -7.68 -3.49 8.60
N ILE A 11 -7.45 -2.48 7.77
CA ILE A 11 -7.61 -1.07 8.12
C ILE A 11 -8.64 -0.47 7.18
N TYR A 12 -9.63 0.21 7.73
CA TYR A 12 -10.64 0.92 6.95
C TYR A 12 -10.22 2.37 6.78
N VAL A 13 -9.93 2.79 5.54
CA VAL A 13 -9.53 4.17 5.21
C VAL A 13 -10.59 4.79 4.32
N ASP A 14 -11.47 5.62 4.87
CA ASP A 14 -12.59 6.28 4.16
C ASP A 14 -13.37 5.33 3.21
N GLY A 15 -13.72 4.13 3.69
CA GLY A 15 -14.45 3.11 2.92
C GLY A 15 -13.59 2.15 2.08
N LEU A 16 -12.27 2.30 2.09
CA LEU A 16 -11.32 1.39 1.44
C LEU A 16 -10.79 0.36 2.46
N GLU A 17 -10.87 -0.93 2.12
CA GLU A 17 -10.29 -2.01 2.91
C GLU A 17 -8.81 -2.20 2.56
N VAL A 18 -7.93 -1.85 3.49
CA VAL A 18 -6.48 -1.89 3.31
C VAL A 18 -5.89 -3.04 4.13
N VAL A 19 -5.21 -3.97 3.47
CA VAL A 19 -4.40 -4.98 4.15
C VAL A 19 -3.05 -4.38 4.51
N PHE A 20 -2.66 -4.46 5.79
CA PHE A 20 -1.38 -3.95 6.25
C PHE A 20 -0.52 -5.08 6.86
N PRO A 21 0.72 -5.31 6.39
CA PRO A 21 1.52 -6.50 6.73
C PRO A 21 2.28 -6.39 8.06
N TYR A 22 1.74 -5.64 9.01
CA TYR A 22 2.30 -5.44 10.35
C TYR A 22 1.17 -5.54 11.38
N SER A 23 1.51 -5.69 12.66
CA SER A 23 0.53 -5.83 13.76
C SER A 23 0.03 -4.50 14.33
N TYR A 24 0.67 -3.39 13.95
CA TYR A 24 0.34 -2.06 14.43
C TYR A 24 0.51 -1.01 13.32
N ILE A 25 -0.39 -0.03 13.29
CA ILE A 25 -0.32 1.16 12.43
C ILE A 25 -0.18 2.40 13.31
N TYR A 26 0.74 3.29 12.97
CA TYR A 26 0.89 4.58 13.64
C TYR A 26 -0.21 5.56 13.20
N PRO A 27 -0.70 6.46 14.08
CA PRO A 27 -1.69 7.48 13.70
C PRO A 27 -1.28 8.32 12.49
N GLU A 28 0.01 8.65 12.38
CA GLU A 28 0.57 9.41 11.26
C GLU A 28 0.51 8.62 9.95
N GLN A 29 0.67 7.30 10.00
CA GLN A 29 0.50 6.43 8.83
C GLN A 29 -0.96 6.38 8.39
N TYR A 30 -1.90 6.34 9.33
CA TYR A 30 -3.32 6.38 9.02
C TYR A 30 -3.72 7.71 8.37
N ASN A 31 -3.27 8.84 8.93
CA ASN A 31 -3.53 10.17 8.36
C ASN A 31 -2.92 10.30 6.95
N TYR A 32 -1.71 9.77 6.75
CA TYR A 32 -1.08 9.73 5.43
C TYR A 32 -1.93 8.94 4.43
N MET A 33 -2.51 7.80 4.83
CA MET A 33 -3.40 7.01 3.98
C MET A 33 -4.66 7.78 3.60
N CYS A 34 -5.29 8.49 4.54
CA CYS A 34 -6.46 9.33 4.27
C CYS A 34 -6.16 10.41 3.23
N GLU A 35 -5.07 11.17 3.41
CA GLU A 35 -4.70 12.23 2.46
C GLU A 35 -4.32 11.68 1.09
N LEU A 36 -3.57 10.56 1.05
CA LEU A 36 -3.24 9.89 -0.21
C LEU A 36 -4.49 9.40 -0.94
N LYS A 37 -5.47 8.82 -0.22
CA LYS A 37 -6.74 8.38 -0.80
C LYS A 37 -7.52 9.57 -1.37
N ARG A 38 -7.63 10.68 -0.64
CA ARG A 38 -8.28 11.90 -1.12
C ARG A 38 -7.64 12.43 -2.40
N GLY A 39 -6.30 12.44 -2.48
CA GLY A 39 -5.59 12.82 -3.70
C GLY A 39 -5.88 11.89 -4.88
N LEU A 40 -5.92 10.57 -4.64
CA LEU A 40 -6.27 9.57 -5.67
C LEU A 40 -7.72 9.70 -6.13
N ASP A 41 -8.66 9.98 -5.23
CA ASP A 41 -10.08 10.19 -5.53
C ASP A 41 -10.29 11.47 -6.33
N ALA A 42 -9.58 12.55 -5.99
CA ALA A 42 -9.63 13.85 -6.68
C ALA A 42 -8.94 13.85 -8.06
N LYS A 43 -8.15 12.82 -8.39
CA LYS A 43 -7.34 12.73 -9.62
C LYS A 43 -6.38 13.93 -9.82
N GLY A 44 -5.90 14.49 -8.73
CA GLY A 44 -4.99 15.65 -8.72
C GLY A 44 -3.55 15.30 -8.37
N HIS A 45 -2.69 16.32 -8.40
CA HIS A 45 -1.34 16.21 -7.83
C HIS A 45 -1.41 16.41 -6.31
N LEU A 46 -0.55 15.68 -5.59
CA LEU A 46 -0.49 15.73 -4.14
C LEU A 46 0.98 15.77 -3.71
N LEU A 47 1.26 16.61 -2.71
CA LEU A 47 2.55 16.66 -2.03
C LEU A 47 2.34 16.15 -0.60
N LEU A 48 2.94 15.00 -0.28
CA LEU A 48 2.88 14.42 1.05
C LEU A 48 4.29 14.33 1.65
N GLU A 49 4.44 14.88 2.85
CA GLU A 49 5.66 14.72 3.63
C GLU A 49 5.44 13.69 4.74
N MET A 50 6.42 12.81 4.92
CA MET A 50 6.42 11.81 5.98
C MET A 50 7.84 11.63 6.49
N PRO A 51 8.08 11.70 7.82
CA PRO A 51 9.42 11.62 8.38
C PRO A 51 10.07 10.26 8.08
N SER A 52 11.40 10.22 8.01
CA SER A 52 12.15 9.00 7.75
C SER A 52 11.96 7.97 8.88
N GLY A 53 12.05 6.68 8.56
CA GLY A 53 11.91 5.59 9.53
C GLY A 53 10.47 5.22 9.91
N THR A 54 9.44 5.93 9.40
CA THR A 54 8.03 5.68 9.75
C THR A 54 7.29 4.70 8.85
N GLY A 55 7.99 3.92 8.02
CA GLY A 55 7.34 2.94 7.15
C GLY A 55 6.52 3.54 5.99
N LYS A 56 6.81 4.78 5.57
CA LYS A 56 6.11 5.46 4.46
C LYS A 56 5.90 4.60 3.21
N THR A 57 6.89 3.78 2.86
CA THR A 57 6.87 2.95 1.66
C THR A 57 5.79 1.88 1.75
N ILE A 58 5.71 1.14 2.86
CA ILE A 58 4.70 0.10 3.00
C ILE A 58 3.30 0.69 3.13
N THR A 59 3.15 1.82 3.82
CA THR A 59 1.88 2.56 3.94
C THR A 59 1.35 2.96 2.57
N LEU A 60 2.21 3.54 1.73
CA LEU A 60 1.86 3.91 0.36
C LEU A 60 1.50 2.69 -0.49
N LEU A 61 2.33 1.64 -0.47
CA LEU A 61 2.08 0.44 -1.28
C LEU A 61 0.77 -0.26 -0.87
N SER A 62 0.52 -0.39 0.42
CA SER A 62 -0.69 -1.05 0.95
C SER A 62 -1.96 -0.34 0.48
N LEU A 63 -1.98 0.99 0.56
CA LEU A 63 -3.12 1.78 0.13
C LEU A 63 -3.34 1.70 -1.38
N ILE A 64 -2.29 1.86 -2.19
CA ILE A 64 -2.44 1.89 -3.66
C ILE A 64 -2.89 0.52 -4.19
N VAL A 65 -2.36 -0.56 -3.62
CA VAL A 65 -2.77 -1.92 -3.98
C VAL A 65 -4.25 -2.14 -3.67
N ALA A 66 -4.70 -1.77 -2.47
CA ALA A 66 -6.12 -1.83 -2.10
C ALA A 66 -6.99 -0.96 -3.02
N TYR A 67 -6.57 0.27 -3.28
CA TYR A 67 -7.32 1.21 -4.11
C TYR A 67 -7.46 0.71 -5.55
N LYS A 68 -6.40 0.11 -6.12
CA LYS A 68 -6.42 -0.51 -7.44
C LYS A 68 -7.43 -1.66 -7.54
N GLU A 69 -7.57 -2.45 -6.49
CA GLU A 69 -8.50 -3.59 -6.50
C GLU A 69 -9.95 -3.18 -6.41
N GLN A 70 -10.26 -2.18 -5.58
CA GLN A 70 -11.62 -1.63 -5.52
C GLN A 70 -11.95 -0.78 -6.75
N HIS A 71 -10.95 -0.20 -7.42
CA HIS A 71 -11.14 0.70 -8.56
C HIS A 71 -10.24 0.35 -9.77
N PRO A 72 -10.37 -0.85 -10.37
CA PRO A 72 -9.50 -1.29 -11.46
C PRO A 72 -9.59 -0.39 -12.70
N GLN A 73 -10.72 0.28 -12.90
CA GLN A 73 -10.95 1.23 -14.00
C GLN A 73 -10.25 2.59 -13.79
N LYS A 74 -9.94 2.97 -12.53
CA LYS A 74 -9.36 4.28 -12.22
C LYS A 74 -7.83 4.25 -12.20
N VAL A 75 -7.22 3.13 -11.79
CA VAL A 75 -5.76 3.01 -11.63
C VAL A 75 -5.26 1.75 -12.33
N ALA A 76 -4.66 1.93 -13.51
CA ALA A 76 -4.09 0.83 -14.26
C ALA A 76 -2.69 0.42 -13.74
N LYS A 77 -1.82 1.43 -13.52
CA LYS A 77 -0.39 1.23 -13.22
C LYS A 77 0.09 2.19 -12.12
N LEU A 78 0.97 1.70 -11.27
CA LEU A 78 1.73 2.52 -10.31
C LEU A 78 3.16 2.68 -10.86
N ILE A 79 3.63 3.91 -10.96
CA ILE A 79 5.04 4.22 -11.26
C ILE A 79 5.63 4.79 -9.99
N TYR A 80 6.64 4.12 -9.43
CA TYR A 80 7.34 4.53 -8.22
C TYR A 80 8.79 4.85 -8.55
N CYS A 81 9.19 6.10 -8.35
CA CYS A 81 10.54 6.57 -8.66
C CYS A 81 11.38 6.68 -7.39
N THR A 82 12.56 6.07 -7.39
CA THR A 82 13.57 6.20 -6.32
C THR A 82 14.81 6.94 -6.84
N ARG A 83 15.64 7.45 -5.93
CA ARG A 83 16.88 8.16 -6.30
C ARG A 83 18.04 7.21 -6.54
N THR A 84 18.03 6.05 -5.89
CA THR A 84 19.12 5.07 -5.95
C THR A 84 18.59 3.66 -6.19
N VAL A 85 19.45 2.78 -6.72
CA VAL A 85 19.13 1.35 -6.93
C VAL A 85 18.85 0.60 -5.61
N PRO A 86 19.62 0.79 -4.52
CA PRO A 86 19.29 0.14 -3.25
C PRO A 86 17.94 0.57 -2.66
N GLU A 87 17.50 1.82 -2.90
CA GLU A 87 16.14 2.24 -2.53
C GLU A 87 15.08 1.48 -3.36
N MET A 88 15.31 1.27 -4.66
CA MET A 88 14.40 0.50 -5.53
C MET A 88 14.27 -0.95 -5.07
N GLU A 89 15.40 -1.60 -4.76
CA GLU A 89 15.41 -3.00 -4.30
C GLU A 89 14.60 -3.18 -3.02
N LYS A 90 14.75 -2.25 -2.06
CA LYS A 90 13.95 -2.23 -0.82
C LYS A 90 12.46 -2.09 -1.09
N VAL A 91 12.06 -1.24 -2.04
CA VAL A 91 10.64 -1.08 -2.42
C VAL A 91 10.08 -2.37 -3.01
N LEU A 92 10.85 -3.06 -3.86
CA LEU A 92 10.43 -4.34 -4.44
C LEU A 92 10.34 -5.45 -3.38
N GLU A 93 11.21 -5.43 -2.38
CA GLU A 93 11.16 -6.36 -1.24
C GLU A 93 9.91 -6.13 -0.38
N GLU A 94 9.60 -4.87 -0.02
CA GLU A 94 8.37 -4.51 0.70
C GLU A 94 7.11 -4.88 -0.10
N LEU A 95 7.13 -4.68 -1.43
CA LEU A 95 6.04 -5.12 -2.30
C LEU A 95 5.86 -6.64 -2.27
N ARG A 96 6.95 -7.42 -2.36
CA ARG A 96 6.88 -8.88 -2.26
C ARG A 96 6.30 -9.32 -0.92
N ARG A 97 6.75 -8.72 0.18
CA ARG A 97 6.23 -9.00 1.53
C ARG A 97 4.74 -8.70 1.64
N LEU A 98 4.30 -7.55 1.12
CA LEU A 98 2.89 -7.19 1.07
C LEU A 98 2.08 -8.25 0.31
N MET A 99 2.52 -8.63 -0.89
CA MET A 99 1.81 -9.60 -1.72
C MET A 99 1.74 -10.99 -1.06
N GLN A 100 2.82 -11.44 -0.41
CA GLN A 100 2.82 -12.70 0.35
C GLN A 100 1.85 -12.65 1.53
N TYR A 101 1.89 -11.58 2.31
CA TYR A 101 0.98 -11.39 3.44
C TYR A 101 -0.48 -11.39 2.96
N ARG A 102 -0.76 -10.70 1.85
CA ARG A 102 -2.10 -10.67 1.23
C ARG A 102 -2.55 -12.04 0.72
N LYS A 103 -1.67 -12.81 0.07
CA LYS A 103 -1.98 -14.17 -0.39
C LYS A 103 -2.36 -15.08 0.77
N HIS A 104 -1.64 -14.99 1.89
CA HIS A 104 -1.95 -15.77 3.10
C HIS A 104 -3.26 -15.32 3.76
N THR A 105 -3.52 -14.01 3.77
CA THR A 105 -4.62 -13.33 4.46
C THR A 105 -5.95 -13.49 3.73
N LEU A 106 -6.01 -13.07 2.46
CA LEU A 106 -7.26 -12.98 1.68
C LEU A 106 -7.52 -14.23 0.83
N ARG A 107 -6.57 -15.17 0.75
CA ARG A 107 -6.61 -16.36 -0.14
C ARG A 107 -6.99 -16.03 -1.60
N THR A 108 -6.79 -14.78 -2.00
CA THR A 108 -7.17 -14.25 -3.30
C THR A 108 -5.90 -14.03 -4.10
N GLU A 109 -5.85 -14.53 -5.33
CA GLU A 109 -4.72 -14.30 -6.23
C GLU A 109 -4.92 -13.00 -6.99
N THR A 110 -4.11 -12.00 -6.66
CA THR A 110 -4.15 -10.69 -7.31
C THR A 110 -3.00 -10.61 -8.31
N ASN A 111 -3.31 -10.42 -9.59
CA ASN A 111 -2.32 -10.38 -10.66
C ASN A 111 -1.57 -9.02 -10.70
N ILE A 112 -0.66 -8.84 -9.74
CA ILE A 112 0.20 -7.66 -9.66
C ILE A 112 1.63 -8.07 -10.00
N LEU A 113 2.16 -7.51 -11.08
CA LEU A 113 3.55 -7.65 -11.49
C LEU A 113 4.35 -6.42 -11.03
N GLY A 114 5.39 -6.64 -10.21
CA GLY A 114 6.37 -5.62 -9.85
C GLY A 114 7.61 -5.71 -10.71
N VAL A 115 8.04 -4.61 -11.32
CA VAL A 115 9.24 -4.53 -12.16
C VAL A 115 10.14 -3.43 -11.64
N GLY A 116 11.43 -3.75 -11.45
CA GLY A 116 12.49 -2.78 -11.19
C GLY A 116 13.25 -2.49 -12.47
N LEU A 117 13.49 -1.22 -12.77
CA LEU A 117 14.27 -0.77 -13.92
C LEU A 117 15.46 0.05 -13.42
N SER A 118 16.67 -0.39 -13.77
CA SER A 118 17.92 0.33 -13.54
C SER A 118 18.69 0.44 -14.86
N SER A 119 19.38 1.56 -15.06
CA SER A 119 20.28 1.78 -16.20
C SER A 119 21.73 1.49 -15.85
#